data_AF-A0A945IA05-F1
#
_entry.id   AF-A0A945IA05-F1
#
_cell.length_a   1.000
_cell.length_b   1.000
_cell.length_c   1.000
_cell.angle_alpha   90.00
_cell.angle_beta   90.00
_cell.angle_gamma   90.00
#
_symmetry.space_group_name_H-M   'P 1'
#
loop_
_entity.id
_entity.type
_entity.pdbx_description
1 polymer ?
#
loop_
_entity_poly.entity_id
_entity_poly.type
_entity_poly.pdbx_seq_one_letter_code
_entity_poly.pdbx_strand_id
1 'polypeptide(L)'
;MSDLCLTFGIISFLTFATLFSTTAPVKAQAKCGDRNSIVNILGERYAEKPVATGMTMGGGVIEVFAANDGSWTMIVTMPTGHA
;
A
#
# COMPACT_ATOMS: atom_id res chain seq x y z
N MET A 1 5.68 -12.17 -53.54
CA MET A 1 6.27 -10.90 -53.07
C MET A 1 5.25 -10.05 -52.30
N SER A 2 3.97 -10.06 -52.69
CA SER A 2 2.85 -9.37 -52.05
C SER A 2 2.41 -9.97 -50.69
N ASP A 3 2.44 -11.29 -50.54
CA ASP A 3 1.91 -11.99 -49.36
C ASP A 3 2.81 -11.91 -48.12
N LEU A 4 4.12 -11.70 -48.32
CA LEU A 4 5.04 -11.43 -47.20
C LEU A 4 4.80 -10.03 -46.61
N CYS A 5 4.47 -9.03 -47.43
CA CYS A 5 4.28 -7.64 -46.95
C CYS A 5 3.04 -7.52 -46.05
N LEU A 6 1.96 -8.23 -46.39
CA LEU A 6 0.73 -8.29 -45.61
C LEU A 6 0.92 -8.99 -44.26
N THR A 7 1.69 -10.07 -44.21
CA THR A 7 1.96 -10.81 -42.97
C THR A 7 2.89 -10.05 -42.02
N PHE A 8 3.94 -9.38 -42.54
CA PHE A 8 4.80 -8.52 -41.71
C PHE A 8 4.06 -7.31 -41.11
N GLY A 9 3.12 -6.72 -41.86
CA GLY A 9 2.29 -5.60 -41.37
C GLY A 9 1.34 -5.99 -40.23
N ILE A 10 0.75 -7.19 -40.30
CA ILE A 10 -0.17 -7.71 -39.27
C ILE A 10 0.58 -8.09 -37.99
N ILE A 11 1.79 -8.67 -38.09
CA ILE A 11 2.62 -9.04 -36.94
C ILE A 11 3.11 -7.80 -36.18
N SER A 12 3.42 -6.71 -36.88
CA SER A 12 3.84 -5.44 -36.27
C SER A 12 2.71 -4.73 -35.50
N PHE A 13 1.46 -4.89 -35.95
CA PHE A 13 0.30 -4.30 -35.26
C PHE A 13 -0.12 -5.08 -34.00
N LEU A 14 0.03 -6.41 -34.01
CA LEU A 14 -0.30 -7.27 -32.87
C LEU A 14 0.67 -7.15 -31.68
N THR A 15 1.94 -6.80 -31.94
CA THR A 15 2.95 -6.62 -30.87
C THR A 15 2.83 -5.28 -30.15
N PHE A 16 2.27 -4.25 -30.78
CA PHE A 16 2.12 -2.93 -30.15
C PHE A 16 1.00 -2.90 -29.09
N ALA A 17 0.00 -3.79 -29.20
CA ALA A 17 -1.17 -3.80 -28.32
C ALA A 17 -0.92 -4.36 -26.92
N THR A 18 0.20 -5.05 -26.67
CA THR A 18 0.50 -5.69 -25.37
C THR A 18 1.22 -4.77 -24.38
N LEU A 19 1.64 -3.56 -24.81
CA LEU A 19 2.39 -2.61 -23.97
C LEU A 19 1.52 -1.77 -23.03
N PHE A 20 0.19 -1.83 -23.13
CA PHE A 20 -0.70 -1.16 -22.18
C PHE A 20 -1.04 -2.08 -21.01
N SER A 21 -0.05 -2.36 -20.17
CA SER A 21 -0.32 -2.90 -18.83
C SER A 21 -1.01 -1.83 -18.00
N THR A 22 -2.32 -1.98 -17.80
CA THR A 22 -3.08 -1.15 -16.86
C THR A 22 -2.64 -1.54 -15.44
N THR A 23 -1.79 -0.72 -14.82
CA THR A 23 -1.48 -0.87 -13.41
C THR A 23 -2.73 -0.52 -12.61
N ALA A 24 -3.48 -1.55 -12.20
CA ALA A 24 -4.59 -1.34 -11.27
C ALA A 24 -4.03 -0.74 -9.97
N PRO A 25 -4.66 0.31 -9.41
CA PRO A 25 -4.23 0.85 -8.12
C PRO A 25 -4.41 -0.24 -7.06
N VAL A 26 -3.32 -0.62 -6.40
CA VAL A 26 -3.41 -1.53 -5.24
C VAL A 26 -4.16 -0.79 -4.15
N LYS A 27 -5.36 -1.26 -3.79
CA LYS A 27 -6.05 -0.73 -2.62
C LYS A 27 -5.34 -1.29 -1.40
N ALA A 28 -4.62 -0.44 -0.67
CA ALA A 28 -4.08 -0.79 0.64
C ALA A 28 -5.23 -1.30 1.51
N GLN A 29 -5.21 -2.59 1.83
CA GLN A 29 -6.25 -3.20 2.65
C GLN A 29 -5.96 -2.75 4.08
N ALA A 30 -6.86 -1.94 4.66
CA ALA A 30 -6.76 -1.57 6.05
C ALA A 30 -6.80 -2.86 6.89
N LYS A 31 -5.70 -3.16 7.56
CA LYS A 31 -5.59 -4.29 8.47
C LYS A 31 -6.11 -3.83 9.82
N CYS A 32 -7.40 -4.03 10.07
CA CYS A 32 -8.00 -3.70 11.35
C CYS A 32 -7.66 -4.79 12.39
N GLY A 33 -7.30 -4.40 13.61
CA GLY A 33 -6.98 -5.32 14.70
C GLY A 33 -6.93 -4.65 16.06
N ASP A 34 -6.64 -5.43 17.10
CA ASP A 34 -6.36 -4.89 18.43
C ASP A 34 -5.11 -3.99 18.38
N ARG A 35 -5.20 -2.78 18.94
CA ARG A 35 -4.11 -1.80 18.92
C ARG A 35 -2.81 -2.38 19.49
N ASN A 36 -2.88 -3.08 20.63
CA ASN A 36 -1.67 -3.57 21.29
C ASN A 36 -0.96 -4.61 20.44
N SER A 37 -1.73 -5.46 19.74
CA SER A 37 -1.19 -6.44 18.80
C SER A 37 -0.45 -5.75 17.64
N ILE A 38 -1.01 -4.69 17.07
CA ILE A 38 -0.38 -3.91 16.00
C ILE A 38 0.90 -3.23 16.51
N VAL A 39 0.82 -2.52 17.64
CA VAL A 39 1.97 -1.83 18.24
C VAL A 39 3.10 -2.82 18.55
N ASN A 40 2.78 -4.02 19.03
CA ASN A 40 3.78 -5.04 19.30
C ASN A 40 4.49 -5.50 18.02
N ILE A 41 3.74 -5.73 16.93
CA ILE A 41 4.31 -6.08 15.64
C ILE A 41 5.21 -4.95 15.10
N LEU A 42 4.76 -3.70 15.18
CA LEU A 42 5.55 -2.55 14.74
C LEU A 42 6.88 -2.44 15.50
N GLY A 43 6.84 -2.63 16.82
CA GLY A 43 8.05 -2.62 17.65
C GLY A 43 8.97 -3.82 17.42
N GLU A 44 8.43 -5.04 17.36
CA GLU A 44 9.23 -6.27 17.25
C GLU A 44 9.78 -6.53 15.86
N ARG A 45 9.01 -6.22 14.80
CA ARG A 45 9.36 -6.56 13.42
C ARG A 45 10.01 -5.42 12.66
N TYR A 46 9.61 -4.19 12.95
CA TYR A 46 10.03 -3.01 12.19
C TYR A 46 10.88 -2.05 13.04
N ALA A 47 11.04 -2.31 14.34
CA ALA A 47 11.68 -1.40 15.29
C ALA A 47 11.05 0.01 15.29
N GLU A 48 9.81 0.13 14.83
CA GLU A 48 9.07 1.38 14.77
C GLU A 48 8.56 1.72 16.18
N LYS A 49 8.83 2.95 16.61
CA LYS A 49 8.42 3.46 17.92
C LYS A 49 7.47 4.63 17.74
N PRO A 50 6.52 4.86 18.68
CA PRO A 50 5.62 5.99 18.58
C PRO A 50 6.41 7.31 18.62
N VAL A 51 6.20 8.14 17.61
CA VAL A 51 6.85 9.46 17.47
C VAL A 51 5.85 10.62 17.53
N ALA A 52 4.56 10.37 17.29
CA ALA A 52 3.52 11.38 17.45
C ALA A 52 2.17 10.74 17.79
N THR A 53 1.32 11.49 18.50
CA THR A 53 -0.06 11.11 18.83
C THR A 53 -0.97 12.33 18.72
N GLY A 54 -2.20 12.12 18.25
CA GLY A 54 -3.24 13.14 18.17
C GLY A 54 -4.64 12.54 18.38
N MET A 55 -5.62 13.39 18.61
CA MET A 55 -7.02 12.96 18.75
C MET A 55 -7.86 13.59 17.63
N THR A 56 -8.69 12.79 17.00
CA THR A 56 -9.64 13.24 15.98
C THR A 56 -10.92 13.77 16.65
N MET A 57 -11.67 14.62 15.94
CA MET A 57 -12.98 15.07 16.43
C MET A 57 -13.98 13.91 16.66
N GLY A 58 -13.79 12.77 15.99
CA GLY A 58 -14.61 11.57 16.16
C GLY A 58 -14.20 10.70 17.36
N GLY A 59 -13.25 11.13 18.19
CA GLY A 59 -12.78 10.39 19.36
C GLY A 59 -11.77 9.28 19.07
N GLY A 60 -11.37 9.09 17.81
CA GLY A 60 -10.26 8.19 17.46
C GLY A 60 -8.90 8.83 17.76
N VAL A 61 -7.94 8.03 18.18
CA VAL A 61 -6.55 8.43 18.44
C VAL A 61 -5.69 8.11 17.23
N ILE A 62 -5.09 9.14 16.63
CA ILE A 62 -4.07 9.00 15.58
C ILE A 62 -2.73 8.76 16.26
N GLU A 63 -1.98 7.79 15.77
CA GLU A 63 -0.60 7.52 16.22
C GLU A 63 0.30 7.33 15.01
N VAL A 64 1.50 7.89 15.07
CA VAL A 64 2.55 7.72 14.07
C VAL A 64 3.74 7.04 14.71
N PHE A 65 4.24 5.99 14.06
CA PHE A 65 5.39 5.20 14.46
C PHE A 65 6.49 5.33 13.40
N ALA A 66 7.74 5.36 13.82
CA ALA A 66 8.88 5.44 12.91
C ALA A 66 10.11 4.72 13.48
N ALA A 67 10.97 4.23 12.59
CA ALA A 67 12.26 3.65 12.91
C ALA A 67 13.42 4.42 12.26
N ASN A 68 14.64 4.18 12.73
CA ASN A 68 15.83 4.86 12.23
C ASN A 68 16.21 4.46 10.79
N ASP A 69 15.67 3.35 10.29
CA ASP A 69 15.86 2.90 8.91
C ASP A 69 14.97 3.65 7.90
N GLY A 70 14.08 4.53 8.38
CA GLY A 70 13.15 5.32 7.58
C GLY A 70 11.78 4.68 7.37
N SER A 71 11.53 3.48 7.89
CA SER A 71 10.18 2.90 7.92
C SER A 71 9.27 3.68 8.88
N TRP A 72 7.99 3.76 8.52
CA TRP A 72 6.98 4.45 9.31
C TRP A 72 5.59 3.86 9.05
N THR A 73 4.75 3.93 10.09
CA THR A 73 3.35 3.51 10.05
C THR A 73 2.48 4.53 10.77
N MET A 74 1.29 4.80 10.25
CA MET A 74 0.25 5.57 10.93
C MET A 74 -0.98 4.70 11.17
N ILE A 75 -1.53 4.73 12.38
CA ILE A 75 -2.77 4.02 12.73
C ILE A 75 -3.79 4.99 13.34
N VAL A 76 -5.06 4.59 13.31
CA VAL A 76 -6.15 5.30 13.98
C VAL A 76 -6.88 4.35 14.90
N THR A 77 -6.65 4.47 16.20
CA THR A 77 -7.32 3.64 17.22
C THR A 77 -8.65 4.24 17.60
N MET A 78 -9.75 3.51 17.40
CA MET A 78 -11.07 3.88 17.90
C MET A 78 -11.19 3.65 19.42
N PRO A 79 -12.15 4.30 20.11
CA PRO A 79 -12.39 4.07 21.55
C PRO A 79 -12.65 2.60 21.93
N THR A 80 -13.02 1.76 20.96
CA THR A 80 -13.15 0.31 21.11
C THR A 80 -11.82 -0.43 21.23
N GLY A 81 -10.68 0.26 21.15
CA GLY A 81 -9.32 -0.29 21.24
C GLY A 81 -8.80 -0.92 19.94
N HIS A 82 -9.56 -0.82 18.85
CA HIS A 82 -9.17 -1.36 17.55
C HIS A 82 -8.59 -0.26 16.66
N ALA A 83 -7.55 -0.59 15.90
CA ALA A 83 -6.91 0.28 14.94
C ALA A 83 -6.89 -0.36 13.54
#